data_AF-A0A2H0MS67-F1
#
_entry.id   AF-A0A2H0MS67-F1
#
_cell.length_a   1.000
_cell.length_b   1.000
_cell.length_c   1.000
_cell.angle_alpha   90.00
_cell.angle_beta   90.00
_cell.angle_gamma   90.00
#
_symmetry.space_group_name_H-M   'P 1'
#
loop_
_entity.id
_entity.type
_entity.pdbx_description
1 polymer ?
#
loop_
_entity_poly.entity_id
_entity_poly.type
_entity_poly.pdbx_seq_one_letter_code
_entity_poly.pdbx_strand_id
1 'polypeptide(L)'
;MLIFAKAIDQRPESIIYENIPTEQRERETYYRQLFPYTIVRAGLDLSYKELDDILDYVENDFQPPADSSRQEYPSDIDAWYHSRFPWTANFLDKESTHFALVLLVKSMDSFGSYETMNEIHSMIIYDCVESIVSLYNKLLKEAPEKARDITLSKGVPVDFDDFINQYWPNIDFALMSKADYPHKTHSERKEKIEAFMDGLLMDGTEPLQAIDSTVNEFDLSPAVKVLLRRDEISRKLLELQRKV
;
A
#
# COMPACT_ATOMS: atom_id res chain seq x y z
N MET A 1 17.29 -2.12 -1.64
CA MET A 1 16.50 -1.70 -0.48
C MET A 1 15.64 -0.54 -0.87
N LEU A 2 14.33 -0.72 -0.78
CA LEU A 2 13.40 0.41 -0.82
C LEU A 2 13.76 1.38 0.31
N ILE A 3 13.91 2.66 -0.02
CA ILE A 3 14.14 3.70 1.00
C ILE A 3 12.99 3.74 2.00
N PHE A 4 11.77 3.47 1.54
CA PHE A 4 10.59 3.31 2.39
C PHE A 4 10.78 2.22 3.46
N ALA A 5 11.25 1.04 3.06
CA ALA A 5 11.49 -0.08 3.97
C ALA A 5 12.53 0.28 5.04
N LYS A 6 13.62 0.94 4.62
CA LYS A 6 14.63 1.48 5.52
C LYS A 6 14.05 2.49 6.51
N ALA A 7 13.22 3.43 6.03
CA ALA A 7 12.64 4.48 6.85
C ALA A 7 11.67 3.92 7.91
N ILE A 8 10.93 2.89 7.55
CA ILE A 8 10.00 2.20 8.46
C ILE A 8 10.75 1.44 9.56
N ASP A 9 11.87 0.79 9.23
CA ASP A 9 12.66 0.00 10.18
C ASP A 9 13.54 0.87 11.10
N GLN A 10 14.07 1.99 10.58
CA GLN A 10 15.03 2.84 11.28
C GLN A 10 14.41 3.98 12.10
N ARG A 11 13.11 3.95 12.35
CA ARG A 11 12.46 5.04 13.09
C ARG A 11 13.02 5.09 14.52
N PRO A 12 13.50 6.26 14.98
CA PRO A 12 14.03 6.37 16.34
C PRO A 12 12.94 6.03 17.34
N GLU A 13 13.26 5.15 18.29
CA GLU A 13 12.39 4.91 19.44
C GLU A 13 12.14 6.26 20.12
N SER A 14 10.87 6.67 20.19
CA SER A 14 10.48 7.81 20.99
C SER A 14 10.91 7.54 22.43
N ILE A 15 11.67 8.46 23.03
CA ILE A 15 12.03 8.35 24.45
C ILE A 15 10.75 8.61 25.25
N ILE A 16 10.22 7.57 25.89
CA ILE A 16 9.09 7.70 26.82
C ILE A 16 9.63 8.34 28.10
N TYR A 17 9.52 9.66 28.20
CA TYR A 17 9.77 10.37 29.46
C TYR A 17 8.60 10.15 30.43
N GLU A 18 8.85 10.23 31.75
CA GLU A 18 7.82 10.08 32.78
C GLU A 18 6.65 11.09 32.63
N ASN A 19 6.89 12.22 31.94
CA ASN A 19 5.95 13.33 31.78
C ASN A 19 5.13 13.34 30.48
N ILE A 20 5.20 12.31 29.62
CA ILE A 20 4.32 12.27 28.45
C ILE A 20 2.86 11.95 28.84
N PRO A 21 1.85 12.53 28.16
CA PRO A 21 0.44 12.21 28.37
C PRO A 21 0.16 10.71 28.24
N THR A 22 -0.79 10.19 29.03
CA THR A 22 -1.13 8.75 29.08
C THR A 22 -1.47 8.19 27.69
N GLU A 23 -2.28 8.87 26.92
CA GLU A 23 -2.68 8.44 25.56
C GLU A 23 -1.46 8.31 24.62
N GLN A 24 -0.54 9.26 24.68
CA GLN A 24 0.70 9.18 23.90
C GLN A 24 1.56 8.00 24.35
N ARG A 25 1.64 7.75 25.66
CA ARG A 25 2.37 6.59 26.20
C ARG A 25 1.78 5.27 25.73
N GLU A 26 0.45 5.14 25.76
CA GLU A 26 -0.25 3.95 25.31
C GLU A 26 -0.01 3.70 23.82
N ARG A 27 -0.09 4.74 22.99
CA ARG A 27 0.18 4.66 21.55
C ARG A 27 1.63 4.25 21.25
N GLU A 28 2.62 4.88 21.90
CA GLU A 28 4.03 4.49 21.72
C GLU A 28 4.29 3.06 22.23
N THR A 29 3.62 2.65 23.31
CA THR A 29 3.69 1.27 23.83
C THR A 29 3.09 0.28 22.84
N TYR A 30 1.99 0.65 22.18
CA TYR A 30 1.37 -0.14 21.13
C TYR A 30 2.30 -0.28 19.91
N TYR A 31 2.88 0.82 19.39
CA TYR A 31 3.79 0.74 18.25
C TYR A 31 5.02 -0.14 18.49
N ARG A 32 5.54 -0.17 19.73
CA ARG A 32 6.65 -1.07 20.12
C ARG A 32 6.29 -2.55 20.10
N GLN A 33 5.02 -2.88 19.92
CA GLN A 33 4.55 -4.25 19.76
C GLN A 33 4.43 -4.64 18.29
N LEU A 34 4.46 -3.70 17.36
CA LEU A 34 4.37 -3.97 15.93
C LEU A 34 5.74 -4.30 15.34
N PHE A 35 5.74 -5.02 14.22
CA PHE A 35 6.93 -5.27 13.39
C PHE A 35 6.71 -4.64 12.01
N PRO A 36 6.95 -3.33 11.84
CA PRO A 36 6.51 -2.58 10.66
C PRO A 36 7.12 -3.06 9.34
N TYR A 37 8.41 -3.37 9.33
CA TYR A 37 9.07 -3.96 8.17
C TYR A 37 8.41 -5.30 7.78
N THR A 38 8.15 -6.16 8.78
CA THR A 38 7.50 -7.46 8.59
C THR A 38 6.09 -7.32 8.05
N ILE A 39 5.31 -6.34 8.53
CA ILE A 39 3.96 -6.04 8.02
C ILE A 39 4.01 -5.76 6.51
N VAL A 40 4.87 -4.85 6.07
CA VAL A 40 5.01 -4.52 4.65
C VAL A 40 5.54 -5.72 3.84
N ARG A 41 6.58 -6.39 4.33
CA ARG A 41 7.21 -7.52 3.64
C ARG A 41 6.26 -8.70 3.47
N ALA A 42 5.51 -9.05 4.52
CA ALA A 42 4.54 -10.13 4.52
C ALA A 42 3.33 -9.80 3.64
N GLY A 43 2.89 -8.53 3.61
CA GLY A 43 1.85 -8.06 2.69
C GLY A 43 2.24 -8.23 1.24
N LEU A 44 3.46 -7.80 0.89
CA LEU A 44 4.00 -7.99 -0.45
C LEU A 44 4.16 -9.47 -0.81
N ASP A 45 4.67 -10.30 0.10
CA ASP A 45 4.82 -11.74 -0.14
C ASP A 45 3.49 -12.45 -0.36
N LEU A 46 2.49 -12.16 0.49
CA LEU A 46 1.16 -12.75 0.35
C LEU A 46 0.56 -12.39 -1.00
N SER A 47 0.54 -11.10 -1.30
CA SER A 47 -0.08 -10.56 -2.52
C SER A 47 0.64 -11.05 -3.78
N TYR A 48 1.98 -11.10 -3.76
CA TYR A 48 2.78 -11.67 -4.83
C TYR A 48 2.43 -13.14 -5.06
N LYS A 49 2.51 -13.98 -4.03
CA LYS A 49 2.26 -15.42 -4.16
C LYS A 49 0.83 -15.74 -4.60
N GLU A 50 -0.16 -15.03 -4.04
CA GLU A 50 -1.55 -15.23 -4.45
C GLU A 50 -1.78 -14.82 -5.91
N LEU A 51 -1.22 -13.69 -6.35
CA LEU A 51 -1.40 -13.24 -7.73
C LEU A 51 -0.61 -14.09 -8.73
N ASP A 52 0.61 -14.51 -8.39
CA ASP A 52 1.45 -15.43 -9.16
C ASP A 52 0.70 -16.76 -9.40
N ASP A 53 0.17 -17.37 -8.34
CA ASP A 53 -0.62 -18.62 -8.42
C ASP A 53 -1.90 -18.46 -9.28
N ILE A 54 -2.57 -17.29 -9.22
CA ILE A 54 -3.72 -17.00 -10.08
C ILE A 54 -3.31 -16.83 -11.54
N LEU A 55 -2.19 -16.15 -11.83
CA LEU A 55 -1.70 -15.98 -13.19
C LEU A 55 -1.26 -17.32 -13.78
N ASP A 56 -0.53 -18.14 -13.03
CA ASP A 56 -0.15 -19.50 -13.44
C ASP A 56 -1.37 -20.36 -13.76
N TYR A 57 -2.43 -20.26 -12.95
CA TYR A 57 -3.70 -20.94 -13.19
C TYR A 57 -4.38 -20.50 -14.50
N VAL A 58 -4.37 -19.20 -14.80
CA VAL A 58 -4.93 -18.65 -16.04
C VAL A 58 -4.10 -19.08 -17.24
N GLU A 59 -2.77 -19.01 -17.14
CA GLU A 59 -1.84 -19.44 -18.20
C GLU A 59 -1.93 -20.95 -18.47
N ASN A 60 -2.28 -21.74 -17.46
CA ASN A 60 -2.47 -23.19 -17.55
C ASN A 60 -3.93 -23.60 -17.88
N ASP A 61 -4.62 -22.82 -18.73
CA ASP A 61 -5.98 -23.10 -19.21
C ASP A 61 -7.00 -23.39 -18.07
N PHE A 62 -6.90 -22.63 -16.97
CA PHE A 62 -7.77 -22.79 -15.79
C PHE A 62 -7.67 -24.18 -15.14
N GLN A 63 -6.49 -24.81 -15.21
CA GLN A 63 -6.16 -26.02 -14.48
C GLN A 63 -5.17 -25.71 -13.35
N PRO A 64 -5.39 -26.22 -12.11
CA PRO A 64 -4.41 -26.10 -11.04
C PRO A 64 -3.02 -26.60 -11.49
N PRO A 65 -1.94 -25.85 -11.22
CA PRO A 65 -0.58 -26.35 -11.42
C PRO A 65 -0.40 -27.68 -10.66
N ALA A 66 0.37 -28.60 -11.24
CA ALA A 66 0.49 -29.97 -10.73
C ALA A 66 1.07 -30.05 -9.30
N ASP A 67 1.82 -29.04 -8.88
CA ASP A 67 2.44 -28.87 -7.57
C ASP A 67 1.76 -27.81 -6.70
N SER A 68 0.64 -27.24 -7.12
CA SER A 68 -0.05 -26.21 -6.33
C SER A 68 -0.71 -26.81 -5.08
N SER A 69 -0.45 -26.15 -3.95
CA SER A 69 -1.14 -26.43 -2.70
C SER A 69 -2.61 -25.94 -2.71
N ARG A 70 -2.95 -25.04 -3.63
CA ARG A 70 -4.31 -24.56 -3.87
C ARG A 70 -4.98 -25.50 -4.88
N GLN A 71 -6.11 -26.07 -4.48
CA GLN A 71 -6.95 -26.90 -5.35
C GLN A 71 -8.25 -26.20 -5.75
N GLU A 72 -8.57 -25.09 -5.08
CA GLU A 72 -9.76 -24.27 -5.32
C GLU A 72 -9.36 -22.87 -5.77
N TYR A 73 -9.79 -22.52 -6.99
CA TYR A 73 -9.55 -21.23 -7.61
C TYR A 73 -10.84 -20.40 -7.66
N PRO A 74 -10.75 -19.06 -7.63
CA PRO A 74 -11.92 -18.20 -7.78
C PRO A 74 -12.62 -18.47 -9.10
N SER A 75 -13.94 -18.64 -9.06
CA SER A 75 -14.75 -18.78 -10.29
C SER A 75 -14.80 -17.51 -11.13
N ASP A 76 -14.60 -16.36 -10.47
CA ASP A 76 -14.51 -15.04 -11.08
C ASP A 76 -13.19 -14.38 -10.66
N ILE A 77 -12.22 -14.41 -11.57
CA ILE A 77 -10.86 -13.92 -11.33
C ILE A 77 -10.82 -12.39 -11.33
N ASP A 78 -11.73 -11.73 -12.05
CA ASP A 78 -11.80 -10.27 -12.07
C ASP A 78 -12.39 -9.75 -10.76
N ALA A 79 -13.51 -10.30 -10.31
CA ALA A 79 -14.08 -9.96 -9.02
C ALA A 79 -13.11 -10.27 -7.87
N TRP A 80 -12.41 -11.40 -7.93
CA TRP A 80 -11.35 -11.72 -6.97
C TRP A 80 -10.26 -10.65 -6.96
N TYR A 81 -9.74 -10.27 -8.13
CA TYR A 81 -8.66 -9.28 -8.24
C TYR A 81 -9.08 -7.92 -7.66
N HIS A 82 -10.28 -7.42 -7.98
CA HIS A 82 -10.82 -6.19 -7.40
C HIS A 82 -11.03 -6.28 -5.88
N SER A 83 -11.37 -7.46 -5.35
CA SER A 83 -11.49 -7.65 -3.90
C SER A 83 -10.15 -7.68 -3.17
N ARG A 84 -9.08 -8.14 -3.85
CA ARG A 84 -7.72 -8.23 -3.29
C ARG A 84 -6.94 -6.94 -3.41
N PHE A 85 -7.24 -6.16 -4.45
CA PHE A 85 -6.58 -4.90 -4.72
C PHE A 85 -7.60 -3.78 -4.98
N PRO A 86 -8.37 -3.35 -3.95
CA PRO A 86 -9.46 -2.40 -4.13
C PRO A 86 -9.03 -1.07 -4.76
N TRP A 87 -7.81 -0.60 -4.47
CA TRP A 87 -7.27 0.62 -5.07
C TRP A 87 -6.58 0.34 -6.39
N THR A 88 -5.65 -0.62 -6.40
CA THR A 88 -4.77 -0.90 -7.55
C THR A 88 -5.55 -1.38 -8.77
N ALA A 89 -6.58 -2.22 -8.58
CA ALA A 89 -7.36 -2.78 -9.68
C ALA A 89 -8.17 -1.74 -10.47
N ASN A 90 -8.30 -0.50 -9.95
CA ASN A 90 -8.93 0.59 -10.70
C ASN A 90 -8.01 1.22 -11.76
N PHE A 91 -6.73 0.86 -11.78
CA PHE A 91 -5.72 1.50 -12.61
C PHE A 91 -4.77 0.52 -13.30
N LEU A 92 -4.50 -0.64 -12.68
CA LEU A 92 -3.62 -1.67 -13.21
C LEU A 92 -4.40 -2.96 -13.44
N ASP A 93 -3.98 -3.71 -14.44
CA ASP A 93 -4.37 -5.10 -14.61
C ASP A 93 -3.51 -6.03 -13.71
N LYS A 94 -3.87 -7.31 -13.72
CA LYS A 94 -3.19 -8.35 -12.94
C LYS A 94 -1.72 -8.48 -13.31
N GLU A 95 -1.39 -8.46 -14.59
CA GLU A 95 -0.02 -8.62 -15.10
C GLU A 95 0.89 -7.45 -14.69
N SER A 96 0.39 -6.22 -14.82
CA SER A 96 1.11 -5.01 -14.41
C SER A 96 1.28 -4.93 -12.89
N THR A 97 0.25 -5.36 -12.14
CA THR A 97 0.33 -5.45 -10.68
C THR A 97 1.37 -6.48 -10.25
N HIS A 98 1.35 -7.66 -10.86
CA HIS A 98 2.34 -8.72 -10.61
C HIS A 98 3.76 -8.23 -10.90
N PHE A 99 3.96 -7.58 -12.05
CA PHE A 99 5.25 -6.99 -12.41
C PHE A 99 5.76 -6.01 -11.34
N ALA A 100 4.89 -5.11 -10.86
CA ALA A 100 5.25 -4.16 -9.81
C ALA A 100 5.54 -4.85 -8.47
N LEU A 101 4.78 -5.88 -8.10
CA LEU A 101 5.01 -6.69 -6.89
C LEU A 101 6.38 -7.38 -6.95
N VAL A 102 6.76 -7.97 -8.08
CA VAL A 102 8.08 -8.58 -8.28
C VAL A 102 9.21 -7.57 -8.02
N LEU A 103 9.06 -6.34 -8.52
CA LEU A 103 10.05 -5.28 -8.29
C LEU A 103 10.12 -4.88 -6.82
N LEU A 104 8.96 -4.68 -6.18
CA LEU A 104 8.87 -4.29 -4.76
C LEU A 104 9.46 -5.36 -3.84
N VAL A 105 9.10 -6.63 -4.02
CA VAL A 105 9.65 -7.77 -3.26
C VAL A 105 11.17 -7.85 -3.41
N LYS A 106 11.68 -7.81 -4.65
CA LYS A 106 13.14 -7.83 -4.89
C LYS A 106 13.85 -6.63 -4.25
N SER A 107 13.22 -5.47 -4.25
CA SER A 107 13.82 -4.26 -3.69
C SER A 107 13.83 -4.26 -2.16
N MET A 108 12.80 -4.84 -1.51
CA MET A 108 12.78 -5.07 -0.06
C MET A 108 14.03 -5.86 0.39
N ASP A 109 14.38 -6.90 -0.37
CA ASP A 109 15.47 -7.84 -0.02
C ASP A 109 16.87 -7.42 -0.55
N SER A 110 16.98 -6.29 -1.26
CA SER A 110 18.26 -5.81 -1.79
C SER A 110 19.08 -5.06 -0.74
N PHE A 111 20.34 -5.45 -0.53
CA PHE A 111 21.25 -4.81 0.45
C PHE A 111 22.22 -3.77 -0.15
N GLY A 112 22.18 -3.54 -1.47
CA GLY A 112 23.18 -2.74 -2.19
C GLY A 112 22.67 -1.63 -3.11
N SER A 113 21.36 -1.56 -3.39
CA SER A 113 20.71 -0.46 -4.11
C SER A 113 19.77 0.30 -3.18
N TYR A 114 19.66 1.62 -3.33
CA TYR A 114 18.60 2.41 -2.69
C TYR A 114 17.61 2.83 -3.75
N GLU A 115 16.37 2.43 -3.59
CA GLU A 115 15.33 2.63 -4.58
C GLU A 115 14.20 3.48 -4.00
N THR A 116 13.77 4.50 -4.74
CA THR A 116 12.61 5.33 -4.42
C THR A 116 11.38 4.77 -5.13
N MET A 117 10.29 4.77 -4.38
CA MET A 117 8.96 4.42 -4.88
C MET A 117 8.17 5.70 -5.17
N ASN A 118 7.13 5.59 -5.98
CA ASN A 118 6.15 6.65 -6.24
C ASN A 118 4.77 6.26 -5.68
N GLU A 119 3.75 7.05 -5.96
CA GLU A 119 2.41 6.91 -5.41
C GLU A 119 1.65 5.69 -5.96
N ILE A 120 1.99 5.21 -7.16
CA ILE A 120 1.45 3.93 -7.68
C ILE A 120 1.99 2.77 -6.84
N HIS A 121 3.29 2.77 -6.52
CA HIS A 121 3.86 1.77 -5.62
C HIS A 121 3.28 1.89 -4.21
N SER A 122 3.09 3.11 -3.71
CA SER A 122 2.46 3.38 -2.42
C SER A 122 1.04 2.80 -2.33
N MET A 123 0.25 2.95 -3.40
CA MET A 123 -1.09 2.38 -3.56
C MET A 123 -1.05 0.84 -3.57
N ILE A 124 -0.13 0.23 -4.32
CA ILE A 124 0.01 -1.24 -4.33
C ILE A 124 0.35 -1.77 -2.94
N ILE A 125 1.32 -1.16 -2.26
CA ILE A 125 1.71 -1.57 -0.92
C ILE A 125 0.55 -1.37 0.07
N TYR A 126 -0.27 -0.34 -0.11
CA TYR A 126 -1.45 -0.08 0.72
C TYR A 126 -2.43 -1.26 0.69
N ASP A 127 -2.83 -1.71 -0.50
CA ASP A 127 -3.70 -2.89 -0.67
C ASP A 127 -3.06 -4.16 -0.06
N CYS A 128 -1.75 -4.34 -0.27
CA CYS A 128 -1.00 -5.48 0.26
C CYS A 128 -0.99 -5.51 1.80
N VAL A 129 -0.83 -4.34 2.43
CA VAL A 129 -0.78 -4.21 3.89
C VAL A 129 -2.17 -4.41 4.50
N GLU A 130 -3.22 -3.87 3.88
CA GLU A 130 -4.60 -4.10 4.32
C GLU A 130 -4.90 -5.60 4.36
N SER A 131 -4.60 -6.29 3.26
CA SER A 131 -4.87 -7.73 3.10
C SER A 131 -4.19 -8.59 4.18
N ILE A 132 -2.89 -8.36 4.44
CA ILE A 132 -2.15 -9.15 5.43
C ILE A 132 -2.55 -8.80 6.87
N VAL A 133 -2.87 -7.54 7.16
CA VAL A 133 -3.35 -7.11 8.47
C VAL A 133 -4.70 -7.74 8.77
N SER A 134 -5.62 -7.71 7.81
CA SER A 134 -6.94 -8.34 7.90
C SER A 134 -6.81 -9.85 8.13
N LEU A 135 -5.93 -10.54 7.39
CA LEU A 135 -5.65 -11.97 7.59
C LEU A 135 -5.05 -12.24 8.98
N TYR A 136 -4.02 -11.48 9.38
CA TYR A 136 -3.34 -11.67 10.66
C TYR A 136 -4.26 -11.46 11.85
N ASN A 137 -5.07 -10.39 11.83
CA ASN A 137 -6.03 -10.09 12.90
C ASN A 137 -7.11 -11.18 13.00
N LYS A 138 -7.55 -11.73 11.87
CA LYS A 138 -8.43 -12.90 11.86
C LYS A 138 -7.76 -14.12 12.48
N LEU A 139 -6.52 -14.42 12.09
CA LEU A 139 -5.75 -15.54 12.65
C LEU A 139 -5.48 -15.38 14.14
N LEU A 140 -5.19 -14.18 14.63
CA LEU A 140 -5.02 -13.92 16.07
C LEU A 140 -6.26 -14.34 16.88
N LYS A 141 -7.45 -14.23 16.30
CA LYS A 141 -8.73 -14.61 16.94
C LYS A 141 -9.04 -16.09 16.78
N GLU A 142 -8.83 -16.64 15.59
CA GLU A 142 -9.33 -17.97 15.20
C GLU A 142 -8.30 -19.09 15.33
N ALA A 143 -7.01 -18.78 15.10
CA ALA A 143 -5.91 -19.73 15.06
C ALA A 143 -4.59 -19.03 15.51
N PRO A 144 -4.45 -18.67 16.79
CA PRO A 144 -3.33 -17.86 17.29
C PRO A 144 -1.95 -18.48 17.01
N GLU A 145 -1.87 -19.81 16.92
CA GLU A 145 -0.67 -20.54 16.52
C GLU A 145 -0.23 -20.19 15.09
N LYS A 146 -1.15 -20.06 14.14
CA LYS A 146 -0.84 -19.67 12.76
C LYS A 146 -0.47 -18.19 12.65
N ALA A 147 -1.07 -17.34 13.49
CA ALA A 147 -0.67 -15.93 13.56
C ALA A 147 0.79 -15.77 13.99
N ARG A 148 1.31 -16.67 14.86
CA ARG A 148 2.73 -16.69 15.24
C ARG A 148 3.66 -17.06 14.10
N ASP A 149 3.18 -17.76 13.06
CA ASP A 149 4.02 -18.06 11.91
C ASP A 149 4.25 -16.82 11.01
N ILE A 150 3.32 -15.85 11.04
CA ILE A 150 3.42 -14.58 10.29
C ILE A 150 4.13 -13.50 11.12
N THR A 151 3.86 -13.44 12.44
CA THR A 151 4.48 -12.51 13.41
C THR A 151 4.50 -11.05 12.93
N LEU A 152 3.30 -10.45 12.76
CA LEU A 152 3.19 -9.01 12.48
C LEU A 152 3.33 -8.13 13.73
N SER A 153 3.07 -8.69 14.90
CA SER A 153 3.17 -8.02 16.19
C SER A 153 3.49 -9.02 17.31
N LYS A 154 3.65 -8.52 18.55
CA LYS A 154 3.78 -9.30 19.78
C LYS A 154 2.44 -9.85 20.28
N GLY A 155 1.59 -10.32 19.37
CA GLY A 155 0.30 -10.96 19.69
C GLY A 155 -0.86 -9.99 19.91
N VAL A 156 -0.73 -8.74 19.45
CA VAL A 156 -1.81 -7.74 19.46
C VAL A 156 -2.35 -7.49 18.04
N PRO A 157 -3.64 -7.18 17.88
CA PRO A 157 -4.16 -6.79 16.58
C PRO A 157 -3.42 -5.59 16.02
N VAL A 158 -3.20 -5.57 14.71
CA VAL A 158 -2.67 -4.42 13.99
C VAL A 158 -3.83 -3.55 13.53
N ASP A 159 -3.92 -2.33 14.03
CA ASP A 159 -4.80 -1.29 13.50
C ASP A 159 -4.21 -0.75 12.19
N PHE A 160 -4.94 -0.97 11.09
CA PHE A 160 -4.50 -0.57 9.76
C PHE A 160 -4.49 0.95 9.58
N ASP A 161 -5.53 1.67 10.01
CA ASP A 161 -5.60 3.13 9.86
C ASP A 161 -4.47 3.79 10.67
N ASP A 162 -4.24 3.34 11.89
CA ASP A 162 -3.14 3.84 12.72
C ASP A 162 -1.76 3.53 12.10
N PHE A 163 -1.60 2.34 11.50
CA PHE A 163 -0.37 1.98 10.79
C PHE A 163 -0.11 2.89 9.58
N ILE A 164 -1.11 3.15 8.74
CA ILE A 164 -0.96 4.06 7.59
C ILE A 164 -0.68 5.49 8.05
N ASN A 165 -1.42 5.99 9.05
CA ASN A 165 -1.19 7.32 9.62
C ASN A 165 0.22 7.50 10.18
N GLN A 166 0.82 6.40 10.65
CA GLN A 166 2.14 6.41 11.23
C GLN A 166 3.25 6.30 10.18
N TYR A 167 3.09 5.45 9.16
CA TYR A 167 4.20 5.05 8.28
C TYR A 167 4.11 5.55 6.84
N TRP A 168 2.93 5.92 6.33
CA TRP A 168 2.83 6.46 4.97
C TRP A 168 3.34 7.90 4.91
N PRO A 169 4.05 8.30 3.84
CA PRO A 169 4.47 9.69 3.67
C PRO A 169 3.29 10.62 3.31
N ASN A 170 2.34 10.11 2.53
CA ASN A 170 1.07 10.74 2.15
C ASN A 170 0.15 9.67 1.54
N ILE A 171 -1.07 10.05 1.20
CA ILE A 171 -2.05 9.22 0.47
C ILE A 171 -2.49 9.90 -0.83
N ASP A 172 -1.59 10.61 -1.52
CA ASP A 172 -1.94 11.41 -2.70
C ASP A 172 -2.51 10.55 -3.86
N PHE A 173 -2.28 9.23 -3.85
CA PHE A 173 -2.93 8.29 -4.77
C PHE A 173 -4.46 8.20 -4.58
N ALA A 174 -4.98 8.59 -3.41
CA ALA A 174 -6.40 8.56 -3.05
C ALA A 174 -7.11 9.91 -3.28
N LEU A 175 -6.45 10.88 -3.90
CA LEU A 175 -7.06 12.16 -4.26
C LEU A 175 -8.30 11.97 -5.14
N MET A 176 -9.31 12.81 -4.90
CA MET A 176 -10.63 12.79 -5.54
C MET A 176 -11.38 11.47 -5.37
N SER A 177 -10.95 10.64 -4.41
CA SER A 177 -11.56 9.35 -4.08
C SER A 177 -12.02 9.35 -2.62
N LYS A 178 -13.05 8.56 -2.34
CA LYS A 178 -13.52 8.34 -0.98
C LYS A 178 -12.56 7.37 -0.30
N ALA A 179 -11.92 7.81 0.78
CA ALA A 179 -11.09 6.92 1.58
C ALA A 179 -11.96 5.93 2.36
N ASP A 180 -11.55 4.67 2.42
CA ASP A 180 -12.21 3.64 3.23
C ASP A 180 -11.94 3.82 4.73
N TYR A 181 -10.87 4.56 5.06
CA TYR A 181 -10.41 4.85 6.41
C TYR A 181 -10.15 6.37 6.58
N PRO A 182 -10.22 6.90 7.82
CA PRO A 182 -10.05 8.33 8.06
C PRO A 182 -8.69 8.92 7.67
N HIS A 183 -7.59 8.18 7.86
CA HIS A 183 -6.21 8.64 7.60
C HIS A 183 -5.94 10.06 8.11
N LYS A 184 -6.24 10.31 9.39
CA LYS A 184 -6.21 11.66 10.02
C LYS A 184 -4.92 12.44 9.83
N THR A 185 -3.75 11.78 9.81
CA THR A 185 -2.45 12.44 9.59
C THR A 185 -2.37 13.03 8.18
N HIS A 186 -3.06 12.41 7.23
CA HIS A 186 -2.98 12.75 5.81
C HIS A 186 -4.21 13.54 5.31
N SER A 187 -5.29 13.58 6.09
CA SER A 187 -6.56 14.19 5.68
C SER A 187 -6.44 15.68 5.40
N GLU A 188 -5.70 16.44 6.22
CA GLU A 188 -5.52 17.89 6.02
C GLU A 188 -4.88 18.20 4.66
N ARG A 189 -3.82 17.47 4.29
CA ARG A 189 -3.16 17.63 2.99
C ARG A 189 -4.12 17.28 1.86
N LYS A 190 -4.81 16.13 1.97
CA LYS A 190 -5.77 15.67 0.97
C LYS A 190 -6.89 16.70 0.75
N GLU A 191 -7.55 17.12 1.83
CA GLU A 191 -8.65 18.10 1.79
C GLU A 191 -8.19 19.43 1.20
N LYS A 192 -6.98 19.89 1.53
CA LYS A 192 -6.42 21.12 0.96
C LYS A 192 -6.22 21.01 -0.56
N ILE A 193 -5.72 19.89 -1.04
CA ILE A 193 -5.51 19.65 -2.47
C ILE A 193 -6.86 19.57 -3.20
N GLU A 194 -7.81 18.81 -2.65
CA GLU A 194 -9.14 18.63 -3.23
C GLU A 194 -9.93 19.94 -3.26
N ALA A 195 -9.90 20.73 -2.18
CA ALA A 195 -10.56 22.03 -2.12
C ALA A 195 -9.98 23.03 -3.13
N PHE A 196 -8.67 22.99 -3.38
CA PHE A 196 -8.05 23.82 -4.42
C PHE A 196 -8.52 23.41 -5.81
N MET A 197 -8.54 22.10 -6.10
CA MET A 197 -9.02 21.59 -7.39
C MET A 197 -10.51 21.90 -7.61
N ASP A 198 -11.34 21.71 -6.58
CA ASP A 198 -12.77 22.05 -6.60
C ASP A 198 -12.98 23.54 -6.83
N GLY A 199 -12.18 24.41 -6.20
CA GLY A 199 -12.21 25.85 -6.44
C GLY A 199 -11.95 26.21 -7.91
N LEU A 200 -10.93 25.61 -8.53
CA LEU A 200 -10.65 25.83 -9.96
C LEU A 200 -11.80 25.40 -10.86
N LEU A 201 -12.42 24.25 -10.56
CA LEU A 201 -13.57 23.73 -11.31
C LEU A 201 -14.80 24.64 -11.14
N MET A 202 -15.05 25.14 -9.92
CA MET A 202 -16.13 26.10 -9.65
C MET A 202 -15.94 27.42 -10.39
N ASP A 203 -14.69 27.87 -10.56
CA ASP A 203 -14.33 29.05 -11.33
C ASP A 203 -14.42 28.85 -12.85
N GLY A 204 -14.80 27.65 -13.31
CA GLY A 204 -14.97 27.30 -14.72
C GLY A 204 -13.70 26.86 -15.43
N THR A 205 -12.64 26.50 -14.69
CA THR A 205 -11.42 25.92 -15.28
C THR A 205 -11.73 24.53 -15.84
N GLU A 206 -11.27 24.25 -17.06
CA GLU A 206 -11.42 22.92 -17.68
C GLU A 206 -10.76 21.81 -16.82
N PRO A 207 -11.36 20.61 -16.70
CA PRO A 207 -10.88 19.57 -15.77
C PRO A 207 -9.41 19.20 -15.90
N LEU A 208 -8.89 19.02 -17.11
CA LEU A 208 -7.47 18.68 -17.33
C LEU A 208 -6.53 19.82 -16.93
N GLN A 209 -6.97 21.06 -17.12
CA GLN A 209 -6.23 22.25 -16.71
C GLN A 209 -6.27 22.42 -15.19
N ALA A 210 -7.39 22.10 -14.54
CA ALA A 210 -7.50 22.08 -13.09
C ALA A 210 -6.55 21.04 -12.46
N ILE A 211 -6.45 19.85 -13.06
CA ILE A 211 -5.46 18.83 -12.66
C ILE A 211 -4.04 19.37 -12.84
N ASP A 212 -3.70 19.96 -14.00
CA ASP A 212 -2.36 20.51 -14.25
C ASP A 212 -1.97 21.61 -13.26
N SER A 213 -2.87 22.55 -12.99
CA SER A 213 -2.66 23.60 -12.00
C SER A 213 -2.48 23.02 -10.59
N THR A 214 -3.28 22.01 -10.21
CA THR A 214 -3.18 21.37 -8.89
C THR A 214 -1.87 20.60 -8.72
N VAL A 215 -1.45 19.86 -9.75
CA VAL A 215 -0.17 19.14 -9.75
C VAL A 215 1.00 20.11 -9.55
N ASN A 216 0.97 21.26 -10.23
CA ASN A 216 2.02 22.26 -10.10
C ASN A 216 2.01 22.98 -8.75
N GLU A 217 0.83 23.34 -8.22
CA GLU A 217 0.68 24.06 -6.95
C GLU A 217 1.18 23.23 -5.76
N PHE A 218 0.91 21.92 -5.76
CA PHE A 218 1.22 21.02 -4.64
C PHE A 218 2.45 20.14 -4.85
N ASP A 219 3.21 20.37 -5.93
CA ASP A 219 4.36 19.58 -6.35
C ASP A 219 4.05 18.07 -6.38
N LEU A 220 2.91 17.71 -6.97
CA LEU A 220 2.47 16.32 -7.05
C LEU A 220 3.32 15.57 -8.08
N SER A 221 3.63 14.32 -7.78
CA SER A 221 4.47 13.52 -8.67
C SER A 221 3.78 13.25 -10.02
N PRO A 222 4.56 12.89 -11.06
CA PRO A 222 4.01 12.41 -12.32
C PRO A 222 3.05 11.20 -12.16
N ALA A 223 3.25 10.37 -11.14
CA ALA A 223 2.38 9.22 -10.89
C ALA A 223 0.99 9.67 -10.43
N VAL A 224 0.90 10.64 -9.52
CA VAL A 224 -0.37 11.21 -9.07
C VAL A 224 -1.14 11.85 -10.22
N LYS A 225 -0.44 12.56 -11.10
CA LYS A 225 -1.04 13.17 -12.29
C LYS A 225 -1.71 12.13 -13.20
N VAL A 226 -1.04 11.01 -13.45
CA VAL A 226 -1.57 9.90 -14.26
C VAL A 226 -2.81 9.28 -13.60
N LEU A 227 -2.76 9.07 -12.28
CA LEU A 227 -3.90 8.54 -11.51
C LEU A 227 -5.12 9.49 -11.59
N LEU A 228 -4.92 10.79 -11.36
CA LEU A 228 -6.00 11.78 -11.43
C LEU A 228 -6.66 11.87 -12.82
N ARG A 229 -5.86 11.73 -13.88
CA ARG A 229 -6.35 11.75 -15.27
C ARG A 229 -6.99 10.45 -15.73
N ARG A 230 -6.79 9.36 -14.98
CA ARG A 230 -7.13 7.99 -15.42
C ARG A 230 -6.42 7.63 -16.73
N ASP A 231 -5.19 8.13 -16.89
CA ASP A 231 -4.34 7.81 -18.03
C ASP A 231 -3.80 6.37 -17.89
N GLU A 232 -3.44 5.74 -19.01
CA GLU A 232 -2.78 4.43 -19.01
C GLU A 232 -1.41 4.51 -18.30
N ILE A 233 -1.19 3.61 -17.33
CA ILE A 233 0.06 3.58 -16.58
C ILE A 233 1.14 2.87 -17.38
N SER A 234 2.07 3.65 -17.93
CA SER A 234 3.24 3.07 -18.61
C SER A 234 4.11 2.25 -17.65
N ARG A 235 4.72 1.18 -18.17
CA ARG A 235 5.67 0.33 -17.42
C ARG A 235 6.80 1.12 -16.74
N LYS A 236 7.24 2.23 -17.33
CA LYS A 236 8.28 3.11 -16.76
C LYS A 236 7.87 3.71 -15.41
N LEU A 237 6.58 3.96 -15.18
CA LEU A 237 6.09 4.45 -13.88
C LEU A 237 6.04 3.34 -12.82
N LEU A 238 6.07 2.07 -13.24
CA LEU A 238 6.17 0.90 -12.36
C LEU A 238 7.62 0.53 -12.05
N GLU A 239 8.60 1.15 -12.72
CA GLU A 239 10.00 0.94 -12.41
C GLU A 239 10.42 1.73 -11.17
N LEU A 240 11.19 1.08 -10.30
CA LEU A 240 11.79 1.71 -9.14
C LEU A 240 12.98 2.59 -9.56
N GLN A 241 13.04 3.82 -9.05
CA GLN A 241 14.11 4.74 -9.39
C GLN A 241 15.29 4.53 -8.44
N ARG A 242 16.48 4.30 -8.98
CA ARG A 242 17.70 4.21 -8.17
C ARG A 242 18.14 5.59 -7.70
N LYS A 243 18.34 5.72 -6.40
CA LYS A 243 19.03 6.86 -5.80
C LYS A 243 20.53 6.60 -5.89
N VAL A 244 21.21 7.40 -6.72
CA VAL A 244 22.68 7.41 -6.87
C VAL A 244 23.30 8.13 -5.67
#